data_AF-A0A535W2S7-F1
#
_entry.id   AF-A0A535W2S7-F1
#
_cell.length_a   1.000
_cell.length_b   1.000
_cell.length_c   1.000
_cell.angle_alpha   90.00
_cell.angle_beta   90.00
_cell.angle_gamma   90.00
#
_symmetry.space_group_name_H-M   'P 1'
#
loop_
_entity.id
_entity.type
_entity.pdbx_description
1 polymer ?
#
loop_
_entity_poly.entity_id
_entity_poly.type
_entity_poly.pdbx_seq_one_letter_code
_entity_poly.pdbx_strand_id
1 'polypeptide(L)'
;MQAHEIEHYLAELGAALESQGISKPVRLLLIGGAYMMLLANAPRTTDDIDICWLEEGEDFHKARLALRDAVQAIARRYTLPPNWFNYLTHLKHNRTKPKPSRRPLGTLRTPGMIMPGTTAPP
;
A
#
# COMPACT_ATOMS: atom_id res chain seq x y z
N MET A 1 -0.85 -7.55 3.33
CA MET A 1 0.25 -7.78 4.30
C MET A 1 -0.11 -7.23 5.67
N GLN A 2 0.26 -7.97 6.71
CA GLN A 2 0.23 -7.62 8.12
C GLN A 2 1.59 -7.10 8.59
N ALA A 3 1.64 -6.47 9.78
CA ALA A 3 2.88 -5.89 10.32
C ALA A 3 4.02 -6.92 10.44
N HIS A 4 3.74 -8.10 10.97
CA HIS A 4 4.74 -9.16 11.12
C HIS A 4 5.27 -9.68 9.77
N GLU A 5 4.45 -9.69 8.71
CA GLU A 5 4.90 -10.07 7.37
C GLU A 5 5.85 -9.00 6.81
N ILE A 6 5.53 -7.72 7.02
CA ILE A 6 6.39 -6.60 6.60
C ILE A 6 7.75 -6.68 7.29
N GLU A 7 7.77 -6.88 8.61
CA GLU A 7 9.01 -7.05 9.38
C GLU A 7 9.85 -8.23 8.87
N HIS A 8 9.19 -9.37 8.62
CA HIS A 8 9.84 -10.56 8.07
C HIS A 8 10.48 -10.29 6.70
N TYR A 9 9.75 -9.64 5.79
CA TYR A 9 10.28 -9.32 4.45
C TYR A 9 11.41 -8.29 4.51
N LEU A 10 11.36 -7.32 5.43
CA LEU A 10 12.43 -6.35 5.62
C LEU A 10 13.70 -7.00 6.20
N ALA A 11 13.55 -7.97 7.12
CA ALA A 11 14.67 -8.74 7.65
C ALA A 11 15.34 -9.60 6.58
N GLU A 12 14.55 -10.30 5.76
CA GLU A 12 15.03 -11.09 4.62
C GLU A 12 15.74 -10.21 3.58
N LEU A 13 15.24 -9.00 3.36
CA LEU A 13 15.86 -8.02 2.48
C LEU A 13 17.22 -7.57 3.01
N GLY A 14 17.33 -7.29 4.31
CA GLY A 14 18.60 -6.98 4.97
C GLY A 14 19.63 -8.09 4.80
N ALA A 15 19.26 -9.33 5.12
CA ALA A 15 20.13 -10.49 4.94
C ALA A 15 20.57 -10.69 3.48
N ALA A 16 19.66 -10.48 2.52
CA ALA A 16 19.97 -10.58 1.10
C ALA A 16 20.99 -9.50 0.65
N LEU A 17 20.87 -8.27 1.14
CA LEU A 17 21.81 -7.18 0.84
C LEU A 17 23.19 -7.45 1.43
N GLU A 18 23.25 -7.93 2.68
CA GLU A 18 24.51 -8.30 3.34
C GLU A 18 25.21 -9.41 2.55
N SER A 19 24.47 -10.43 2.09
CA SER A 19 25.03 -11.51 1.27
C SER A 19 25.58 -11.06 -0.08
N GLN A 20 25.12 -9.90 -0.59
CA GLN A 20 25.59 -9.26 -1.82
C GLN A 20 26.78 -8.30 -1.59
N GLY A 21 27.30 -8.22 -0.36
CA GLY A 21 28.46 -7.37 -0.03
C GLY A 21 28.10 -5.91 0.22
N ILE A 22 26.82 -5.57 0.42
CA ILE A 22 26.40 -4.24 0.87
C ILE A 22 26.68 -4.13 2.37
N SER A 23 27.85 -3.59 2.70
CA SER A 23 28.33 -3.43 4.09
C SER A 23 28.00 -2.07 4.71
N LYS A 24 27.71 -1.06 3.89
CA LYS A 24 27.27 0.26 4.36
C LYS A 24 25.74 0.26 4.52
N PRO A 25 25.20 0.73 5.65
CA PRO A 25 23.75 0.87 5.82
C PRO A 25 23.16 1.81 4.77
N VAL A 26 22.17 1.32 4.02
CA VAL A 26 21.40 2.14 3.07
C VAL A 26 20.23 2.75 3.82
N ARG A 27 20.21 4.08 3.96
CA ARG A 27 19.11 4.77 4.65
C ARG A 27 17.89 4.93 3.74
N LEU A 28 16.79 4.33 4.16
CA LEU A 28 15.48 4.37 3.50
C LEU A 28 14.46 5.02 4.43
N LEU A 29 13.60 5.86 3.88
CA LEU A 29 12.45 6.40 4.61
C LEU A 29 11.21 5.57 4.26
N LEU A 30 10.68 4.85 5.25
CA LEU A 30 9.40 4.16 5.14
C LEU A 30 8.25 5.15 5.24
N ILE A 31 7.29 5.06 4.32
CA ILE A 31 6.11 5.94 4.25
C ILE A 31 4.83 5.12 4.01
N GLY A 32 3.69 5.80 3.96
CA GLY A 32 2.43 5.17 3.56
C GLY A 32 1.87 4.16 4.57
N GLY A 33 1.23 3.11 4.07
CA GLY A 33 0.53 2.11 4.89
C GLY A 33 1.45 1.35 5.84
N ALA A 34 2.62 0.92 5.34
CA ALA A 34 3.61 0.20 6.13
C ALA A 34 4.16 1.04 7.30
N TYR A 35 4.43 2.33 7.08
CA TYR A 35 4.82 3.26 8.16
C TYR A 35 3.73 3.35 9.26
N MET A 36 2.46 3.51 8.84
CA MET A 36 1.36 3.63 9.78
C MET A 36 1.15 2.36 10.63
N MET A 37 1.43 1.20 10.04
CA MET A 37 1.31 -0.09 10.73
C MET A 37 2.46 -0.32 11.72
N LEU A 38 3.70 -0.12 11.29
CA LEU A 38 4.87 -0.44 12.11
C LEU A 38 5.16 0.61 13.19
N LEU A 39 5.02 1.89 12.86
CA LEU A 39 5.42 2.97 13.78
C LEU A 39 4.23 3.69 14.44
N ALA A 40 3.12 3.86 13.71
CA ALA A 40 1.95 4.58 14.26
C ALA A 40 0.94 3.65 14.96
N ASN A 41 1.22 2.34 15.05
CA ASN A 41 0.37 1.30 15.64
C ASN A 41 -1.10 1.37 15.17
N ALA A 42 -1.31 1.74 13.91
CA ALA A 42 -2.64 1.84 13.33
C ALA A 42 -3.08 0.46 12.81
N PRO A 43 -4.23 -0.08 13.27
CA PRO A 43 -4.73 -1.37 12.80
C PRO A 43 -5.23 -1.23 11.36
N ARG A 44 -4.35 -1.55 10.41
CA ARG A 44 -4.62 -1.62 8.97
C ARG A 44 -3.83 -2.77 8.37
N THR A 45 -4.24 -3.15 7.17
CA THR A 45 -3.43 -3.96 6.25
C THR A 45 -3.00 -3.07 5.10
N THR A 46 -1.84 -3.38 4.53
CA THR A 46 -1.33 -2.75 3.29
C THR A 46 -0.90 -3.84 2.32
N ASP A 47 -0.97 -3.57 1.02
CA ASP A 47 -0.56 -4.54 -0.01
C ASP A 47 0.84 -4.24 -0.56
N ASP A 48 1.43 -3.15 -0.09
CA ASP A 48 2.71 -2.61 -0.52
C ASP A 48 3.45 -1.86 0.61
N ILE A 49 4.77 -1.80 0.45
CA ILE A 49 5.73 -1.03 1.23
C ILE A 49 6.19 0.13 0.35
N ASP A 50 5.82 1.35 0.69
CA ASP A 50 6.29 2.56 0.02
C ASP A 50 7.54 3.09 0.72
N ILE A 51 8.61 3.33 -0.04
CA ILE A 51 9.85 3.92 0.48
C ILE A 51 10.32 5.14 -0.33
N CYS A 52 11.08 6.00 0.33
CA CYS A 52 11.82 7.09 -0.28
C CYS A 52 13.31 6.95 0.05
N TRP A 53 14.17 7.32 -0.89
CA TRP A 53 15.63 7.28 -0.73
C TRP A 53 16.13 8.50 0.03
N LEU A 54 17.08 8.31 0.95
CA LEU A 54 17.73 9.40 1.69
C LEU A 54 19.19 9.61 1.28
N GLU A 55 19.70 8.83 0.32
CA GLU A 55 21.09 8.82 -0.10
C GLU A 55 21.21 9.04 -1.61
N GLU A 56 22.34 9.62 -2.02
CA GLU A 56 22.70 9.89 -3.42
C GLU A 56 24.18 9.54 -3.65
N GLY A 57 24.56 9.23 -4.88
CA GLY A 57 25.95 8.96 -5.29
C GLY A 57 26.21 7.56 -5.90
N GLU A 58 27.46 7.31 -6.29
CA GLU A 58 27.88 6.06 -6.98
C GLU A 58 27.78 4.81 -6.10
N ASP A 59 28.16 4.91 -4.82
CA ASP A 59 28.01 3.82 -3.84
C ASP A 59 26.53 3.45 -3.67
N PHE A 60 25.66 4.46 -3.68
CA PHE A 60 24.22 4.29 -3.63
C PHE A 60 23.66 3.64 -4.91
N HIS A 61 24.23 3.92 -6.08
CA HIS A 61 23.83 3.26 -7.32
C HIS A 61 24.02 1.74 -7.26
N LYS A 62 25.17 1.27 -6.74
CA LYS A 62 25.43 -0.17 -6.54
C LYS A 62 24.44 -0.79 -5.56
N ALA A 63 24.20 -0.13 -4.42
CA ALA A 63 23.23 -0.59 -3.44
C ALA A 63 21.80 -0.66 -4.01
N ARG A 64 21.42 0.30 -4.88
CA ARG A 64 20.11 0.31 -5.54
C ARG A 64 19.90 -0.88 -6.46
N LEU A 65 20.93 -1.30 -7.19
CA LEU A 65 20.87 -2.50 -8.05
C LEU A 65 20.72 -3.76 -7.19
N ALA A 66 21.56 -3.92 -6.16
CA ALA A 66 21.48 -5.03 -5.22
C ALA A 66 20.10 -5.14 -4.55
N LEU A 67 19.54 -4.00 -4.13
CA LEU A 67 18.21 -3.94 -3.53
C LEU A 67 17.11 -4.34 -4.50
N ARG A 68 17.16 -3.85 -5.75
CA ARG A 68 16.20 -4.24 -6.78
C ARG A 68 16.18 -5.75 -6.97
N ASP A 69 17.36 -6.36 -7.08
CA ASP A 69 17.49 -7.78 -7.35
C ASP A 69 17.03 -8.61 -6.15
N ALA A 70 17.36 -8.18 -4.91
CA ALA A 70 16.86 -8.79 -3.68
C ALA A 70 15.33 -8.70 -3.54
N VAL A 71 14.74 -7.53 -3.82
CA VAL A 71 13.28 -7.34 -3.81
C VAL A 71 12.57 -8.26 -4.78
N GLN A 72 13.14 -8.47 -5.97
CA GLN A 72 12.60 -9.42 -6.94
C GLN A 72 12.72 -10.87 -6.48
N ALA A 73 13.84 -11.25 -5.84
CA ALA A 73 14.02 -12.58 -5.31
C ALA A 73 13.00 -12.90 -4.20
N ILE A 74 12.78 -11.96 -3.27
CA ILE A 74 11.77 -12.08 -2.21
C ILE A 74 10.35 -12.12 -2.80
N ALA A 75 10.06 -11.28 -3.79
CA ALA A 75 8.76 -11.31 -4.46
C ALA A 75 8.44 -12.70 -5.03
N ARG A 76 9.42 -13.33 -5.68
CA ARG A 76 9.26 -14.68 -6.23
C ARG A 76 9.14 -15.73 -5.13
N ARG A 77 9.95 -15.63 -4.06
CA ARG A 77 9.97 -16.59 -2.96
C ARG A 77 8.64 -16.65 -2.21
N TYR A 78 8.01 -15.49 -1.99
CA TYR A 78 6.78 -15.37 -1.21
C TYR A 78 5.53 -15.09 -2.07
N THR A 79 5.64 -15.17 -3.40
CA THR A 79 4.54 -14.89 -4.35
C THR A 79 3.90 -13.51 -4.13
N LEU A 80 4.74 -12.50 -3.86
CA LEU A 80 4.28 -11.12 -3.64
C LEU A 80 4.03 -10.41 -4.97
N PRO A 81 3.13 -9.40 -5.00
CA PRO A 81 2.93 -8.55 -6.16
C PRO A 81 4.25 -7.90 -6.63
N PRO A 82 4.49 -7.68 -7.93
CA PRO A 82 5.73 -7.07 -8.43
C PRO A 82 6.05 -5.69 -7.85
N ASN A 83 5.02 -4.98 -7.37
CA ASN A 83 5.06 -3.65 -6.77
C ASN A 83 4.87 -3.69 -5.24
N TRP A 84 5.14 -4.83 -4.59
CA TRP A 84 5.06 -4.96 -3.14
C TRP A 84 6.05 -4.05 -2.40
N PHE A 85 7.13 -3.64 -3.07
CA PHE A 85 8.15 -2.74 -2.57
C PHE A 85 8.35 -1.58 -3.56
N ASN A 86 7.75 -0.44 -3.27
CA ASN A 86 7.63 0.70 -4.16
C ASN A 86 8.66 1.79 -3.84
N TYR A 87 9.49 2.08 -4.83
CA TYR A 87 10.46 3.16 -4.79
C TYR A 87 9.83 4.46 -5.28
N LEU A 88 9.46 5.35 -4.36
CA LEU A 88 9.05 6.69 -4.76
C LEU A 88 10.29 7.50 -5.13
N THR A 89 10.54 7.62 -6.43
CA THR A 89 11.65 8.43 -6.98
C THR A 89 11.37 9.92 -6.88
N HIS A 90 10.10 10.30 -6.72
CA HIS A 90 9.68 11.65 -6.40
C HIS A 90 8.53 11.54 -5.39
N LEU A 91 8.57 12.34 -4.33
CA LEU A 91 7.41 12.58 -3.48
C LEU A 91 6.35 13.27 -4.35
N LYS A 92 5.59 12.51 -5.14
CA LYS A 92 4.52 13.07 -5.97
C LYS A 92 3.52 13.68 -5.01
N HIS A 93 3.38 14.99 -5.07
CA HIS A 93 2.41 15.78 -4.34
C HIS A 93 0.98 15.50 -4.85
N ASN A 94 0.55 14.24 -4.90
CA ASN A 94 -0.79 13.86 -5.33
C ASN A 94 -1.49 13.05 -4.25
N ARG A 95 -2.13 13.78 -3.33
CA ARG A 95 -3.23 13.26 -2.51
C ARG A 95 -4.45 12.98 -3.39
N THR A 96 -4.52 11.83 -4.06
CA THR A 96 -5.80 11.32 -4.60
C THR A 96 -5.72 9.81 -4.91
N LYS A 97 -5.71 8.96 -3.88
CA LYS A 97 -6.36 7.65 -4.05
C LYS A 97 -7.88 7.94 -4.09
N PRO A 98 -8.63 7.58 -5.14
CA PRO A 98 -10.07 7.82 -5.17
C PRO A 98 -10.70 7.07 -4.00
N LYS A 99 -11.49 7.78 -3.18
CA LYS A 99 -12.36 7.14 -2.17
C LYS A 99 -13.27 6.14 -2.90
N PRO A 100 -13.48 4.93 -2.35
CA PRO A 100 -14.52 4.06 -2.88
C PRO A 100 -15.84 4.83 -2.82
N SER A 101 -16.47 4.96 -3.99
CA SER A 101 -17.79 5.56 -4.16
C SER A 101 -18.75 4.94 -3.15
N ARG A 102 -19.27 5.74 -2.21
CA ARG A 102 -20.43 5.34 -1.42
C ARG A 102 -21.58 5.21 -2.42
N ARG A 103 -22.06 3.99 -2.65
CA ARG A 103 -23.34 3.77 -3.35
C ARG A 103 -24.39 4.69 -2.73
N PRO A 104 -25.15 5.47 -3.51
CA PRO A 104 -26.25 6.22 -2.94
C PRO A 104 -27.23 5.21 -2.31
N LEU A 105 -27.60 5.48 -1.05
CA LEU A 105 -28.65 4.76 -0.35
C LEU A 105 -29.89 4.76 -1.25
N GLY A 106 -30.33 3.58 -1.68
CA GLY A 106 -31.55 3.45 -2.46
C GLY A 106 -32.71 4.10 -1.72
N THR A 107 -33.43 4.97 -2.42
CA THR A 107 -34.66 5.58 -1.93
C THR A 107 -35.64 4.46 -1.58
N LEU A 108 -35.80 4.19 -0.28
CA LEU A 108 -36.83 3.31 0.23
C LEU A 108 -38.19 3.92 -0.13
N ARG A 109 -38.94 3.20 -0.97
CA ARG A 109 -40.36 3.39 -1.23
C ARG A 109 -41.13 3.52 0.09
N THR A 110 -41.90 4.60 0.25
CA THR A 110 -43.04 4.66 1.16
C THR A 110 -44.27 4.06 0.48
N PRO A 111 -44.94 3.03 1.04
CA PRO A 111 -46.29 2.67 0.65
C PRO A 111 -47.28 3.33 1.62
N GLY A 112 -48.12 4.24 1.13
CA GLY A 112 -49.22 4.74 1.94
C GLY A 112 -49.80 6.06 1.42
N MET A 113 -50.75 5.98 0.50
CA MET A 113 -51.87 6.93 0.53
C MET A 113 -53.10 6.29 -0.12
N ILE A 114 -54.08 6.03 0.73
CA ILE A 114 -55.45 5.65 0.42
C ILE A 114 -56.13 6.91 -0.13
N MET A 115 -56.85 6.80 -1.24
CA MET A 115 -57.84 7.81 -1.64
C MET A 115 -59.24 7.17 -1.68
N PRO A 116 -60.25 7.79 -1.04
CA PRO A 116 -61.61 7.25 -1.01
C PRO A 116 -62.35 7.55 -2.32
N GLY A 117 -63.26 6.66 -2.68
CA GLY A 117 -63.95 6.65 -3.97
C GLY A 117 -64.95 7.79 -4.18
N THR A 118 -65.51 7.86 -5.39
CA THR A 118 -66.86 8.36 -5.66
C THR A 118 -67.36 7.78 -6.99
N THR A 119 -68.57 7.25 -6.88
CA THR A 119 -69.60 6.75 -7.80
C THR A 119 -69.66 7.29 -9.25
N ALA A 120 -70.03 6.40 -10.18
CA ALA A 120 -70.72 6.68 -11.46
C ALA A 120 -72.21 7.08 -11.21
N PRO A 121 -73.14 7.29 -12.18
CA PRO A 121 -73.11 7.37 -13.66
C PRO A 121 -73.96 8.60 -14.12
N PRO A 122 -74.87 8.64 -15.15
CA PRO A 122 -75.45 7.64 -16.08
C PRO A 122 -74.75 7.52 -17.45
#